data_AF-A0A147I8W3-F1
#
_entry.id   AF-A0A147I8W3-F1
#
_cell.length_a   1.000
_cell.length_b   1.000
_cell.length_c   1.000
_cell.angle_alpha   90.00
_cell.angle_beta   90.00
_cell.angle_gamma   90.00
#
_symmetry.space_group_name_H-M   'P 1'
#
loop_
_entity.id
_entity.type
_entity.pdbx_description
1 polymer ?
#
loop_
_entity_poly.entity_id
_entity_poly.type
_entity_poly.pdbx_seq_one_letter_code
_entity_poly.pdbx_strand_id
1 'polypeptide(L)'
;MADYDPDDKWQDDWMETIHRVGETLREKHLSNPWPHIPTLPEAIKYLATELWDRGFSQTEIRDAFEGAIRELPPYAAGYERRP
;
A
#
# COMPACT_ATOMS: atom_id res chain seq x y z
N MET A 1 33.54 9.93 5.25
CA MET A 1 32.11 10.26 5.42
C MET A 1 31.42 9.64 4.23
N ALA A 2 30.43 8.78 4.45
CA ALA A 2 29.63 8.28 3.32
C ALA A 2 29.02 9.51 2.63
N ASP A 3 29.14 9.56 1.31
CA ASP A 3 28.60 10.62 0.47
C ASP A 3 27.08 10.66 0.70
N TYR A 4 26.53 11.83 1.02
CA TYR A 4 25.10 11.98 1.23
C TYR A 4 24.43 11.97 -0.16
N ASP A 5 23.72 10.89 -0.47
CA ASP A 5 22.91 10.81 -1.68
C ASP A 5 21.48 11.30 -1.38
N PRO A 6 21.00 12.40 -1.99
CA PRO A 6 19.62 12.85 -1.82
C PRO A 6 18.58 11.82 -2.30
N ASP A 7 18.95 10.90 -3.21
CA ASP A 7 18.07 9.84 -3.69
C ASP A 7 17.82 8.79 -2.59
N ASP A 8 18.83 8.50 -1.74
CA ASP A 8 18.66 7.62 -0.57
C ASP A 8 17.65 8.20 0.42
N LYS A 9 17.73 9.51 0.69
CA LYS A 9 16.77 10.17 1.58
C LYS A 9 15.34 10.10 1.02
N TRP A 10 15.17 10.37 -0.27
CA TRP A 10 13.86 10.28 -0.90
C TRP A 10 13.31 8.85 -0.83
N GLN A 11 14.16 7.86 -1.11
CA GLN A 11 13.78 6.46 -1.05
C GLN A 11 13.38 6.03 0.37
N ASP A 12 14.13 6.47 1.39
CA ASP A 12 13.80 6.19 2.80
C ASP A 12 12.46 6.82 3.19
N ASP A 13 12.25 8.11 2.88
CA ASP A 13 11.00 8.81 3.18
C ASP A 13 9.80 8.17 2.43
N TRP A 14 10.02 7.72 1.20
CA TRP A 14 9.04 6.98 0.40
C TRP A 14 8.67 5.65 1.06
N MET A 15 9.67 4.85 1.42
CA MET A 15 9.46 3.54 2.04
C MET A 15 8.80 3.65 3.41
N GLU A 16 9.18 4.65 4.21
CA GLU A 16 8.52 4.95 5.49
C GLU A 16 7.05 5.27 5.30
N THR A 17 6.72 6.06 4.27
CA THR A 17 5.32 6.41 3.95
C THR A 17 4.50 5.15 3.65
N ILE A 18 5.01 4.26 2.80
CA ILE A 18 4.32 3.00 2.46
C ILE A 18 4.17 2.09 3.68
N HIS A 19 5.21 2.00 4.51
CA HIS A 19 5.18 1.22 5.75
C HIS A 19 4.06 1.69 6.69
N ARG A 20 3.98 3.00 6.96
CA ARG A 20 2.97 3.60 7.85
C ARG A 20 1.55 3.36 7.34
N VAL A 21 1.32 3.41 6.02
CA VAL A 21 0.01 3.10 5.43
C VAL A 21 -0.38 1.65 5.73
N GLY A 22 0.52 0.70 5.51
CA GLY A 22 0.28 -0.72 5.78
C GLY A 22 -0.05 -1.00 7.25
N GLU A 23 0.74 -0.44 8.17
CA GLU A 23 0.51 -0.58 9.62
C GLU A 23 -0.83 0.01 10.04
N THR A 24 -1.11 1.24 9.65
CA THR A 24 -2.35 1.93 10.02
C THR A 24 -3.59 1.19 9.51
N LEU A 25 -3.57 0.70 8.26
CA LEU A 25 -4.68 -0.09 7.72
C LEU A 25 -4.88 -1.40 8.49
N ARG A 26 -3.79 -2.07 8.90
CA ARG A 26 -3.88 -3.28 9.72
C ARG A 26 -4.47 -2.99 11.10
N GLU A 27 -4.05 -1.91 11.75
CA GLU A 27 -4.61 -1.49 13.03
C GLU A 27 -6.11 -1.20 12.93
N LYS A 28 -6.53 -0.43 11.92
CA LYS A 28 -7.96 -0.12 11.70
C LYS A 28 -8.79 -1.37 11.39
N HIS A 29 -8.20 -2.33 10.68
CA HIS A 29 -8.85 -3.62 10.45
C HIS A 29 -9.07 -4.39 11.77
N LEU A 30 -8.06 -4.44 12.64
CA LEU A 30 -8.15 -5.13 13.93
C LEU A 30 -9.08 -4.41 14.91
N SER A 31 -9.17 -3.09 14.83
CA SER A 31 -10.01 -2.26 15.71
C SER A 31 -11.40 -1.97 15.15
N ASN A 32 -11.82 -2.64 14.07
CA ASN A 32 -13.08 -2.33 13.38
C ASN A 32 -14.30 -2.65 14.28
N PRO A 33 -15.12 -1.65 14.68
CA PRO A 33 -16.30 -1.90 15.52
C PRO A 33 -17.46 -2.55 14.76
N TRP A 34 -17.40 -2.60 13.42
CA TRP A 34 -18.44 -3.14 12.55
C TRP A 34 -17.93 -4.36 11.76
N PRO A 35 -18.02 -5.58 12.32
CA PRO A 35 -17.42 -6.77 11.71
C PRO A 35 -18.04 -7.18 10.36
N HIS A 36 -19.23 -6.68 10.04
CA HIS A 36 -19.90 -6.91 8.76
C HIS A 36 -19.35 -6.01 7.64
N ILE A 37 -18.57 -4.98 7.97
CA ILE A 37 -17.92 -4.11 6.98
C ILE A 37 -16.52 -4.68 6.70
N PRO A 38 -16.25 -5.21 5.50
CA PRO A 38 -14.94 -5.75 5.18
C PRO A 38 -13.94 -4.60 5.00
N THR A 39 -13.02 -4.44 5.94
CA THR A 39 -12.12 -3.28 5.99
C THR A 39 -11.21 -3.16 4.78
N LEU A 40 -10.64 -4.27 4.30
CA LEU A 40 -9.68 -4.24 3.20
C LEU A 40 -10.32 -3.79 1.88
N PRO A 41 -11.43 -4.39 1.39
CA PRO A 41 -12.12 -3.89 0.20
C PRO A 41 -12.52 -2.41 0.27
N GLU A 42 -13.04 -1.96 1.43
CA GLU A 42 -13.41 -0.56 1.62
C GLU A 42 -12.18 0.36 1.59
N ALA A 43 -11.07 -0.01 2.25
CA ALA A 43 -9.84 0.75 2.23
C ALA A 43 -9.27 0.91 0.82
N ILE A 44 -9.26 -0.17 0.02
CA ILE A 44 -8.79 -0.13 -1.36
C ILE A 44 -9.69 0.76 -2.23
N LYS A 45 -11.01 0.70 -2.03
CA LYS A 45 -11.98 1.58 -2.71
C LYS A 45 -11.71 3.06 -2.41
N TYR A 46 -11.52 3.42 -1.13
CA TYR A 46 -11.23 4.80 -0.76
C TYR A 46 -9.85 5.25 -1.25
N LEU A 47 -8.83 4.39 -1.18
CA LEU A 47 -7.51 4.70 -1.73
C LEU A 47 -7.57 4.99 -3.23
N ALA A 48 -8.28 4.17 -4.01
CA ALA A 48 -8.46 4.42 -5.44
C ALA A 48 -9.17 5.75 -5.72
N THR A 49 -10.15 6.12 -4.88
CA THR A 49 -10.84 7.42 -4.98
C THR A 49 -9.89 8.58 -4.69
N GLU A 50 -9.12 8.49 -3.62
CA GLU A 50 -8.14 9.51 -3.23
C GLU A 50 -7.01 9.69 -4.28
N LEU A 51 -6.58 8.60 -4.92
CA LEU A 51 -5.62 8.66 -6.03
C LEU A 51 -6.23 9.37 -7.24
N TRP A 52 -7.48 9.06 -7.57
CA TRP A 52 -8.18 9.75 -8.65
C TRP A 52 -8.32 11.25 -8.37
N ASP A 53 -8.69 11.63 -7.15
CA ASP A 53 -8.78 13.03 -6.71
C ASP A 53 -7.43 13.77 -6.78
N ARG A 54 -6.30 13.04 -6.74
CA ARG A 54 -4.93 13.58 -6.87
C ARG A 54 -4.39 13.54 -8.29
N GLY A 55 -5.23 13.21 -9.27
CA GLY A 55 -4.91 13.33 -10.70
C GLY A 55 -4.41 12.05 -11.36
N PHE A 56 -4.42 10.91 -10.69
CA PHE A 56 -4.15 9.62 -11.34
C PHE A 56 -5.37 9.17 -12.15
N SER A 57 -5.14 8.64 -13.35
CA SER A 57 -6.21 8.07 -14.17
C SER A 57 -6.67 6.70 -13.66
N GLN A 58 -7.88 6.30 -14.02
CA GLN A 58 -8.39 4.96 -13.71
C GLN A 58 -7.52 3.84 -14.30
N THR A 59 -6.91 4.08 -15.47
CA THR A 59 -5.99 3.14 -16.11
C THR A 59 -4.73 2.97 -15.28
N GLU A 60 -4.08 4.06 -14.87
CA GLU A 60 -2.88 4.00 -14.03
C GLU A 60 -3.17 3.30 -12.69
N ILE A 61 -4.30 3.63 -12.05
CA ILE A 61 -4.69 3.00 -10.78
C ILE A 61 -4.90 1.50 -10.95
N ARG A 62 -5.65 1.07 -11.99
CA ARG A 62 -5.87 -0.35 -12.27
C ARG A 62 -4.55 -1.08 -12.52
N ASP A 63 -3.73 -0.53 -13.41
CA ASP A 63 -2.49 -1.17 -13.84
C ASP A 63 -1.50 -1.28 -12.64
N ALA A 64 -1.48 -0.30 -11.74
CA ALA A 64 -0.71 -0.35 -10.50
C ALA A 64 -1.18 -1.46 -9.55
N PHE A 65 -2.48 -1.60 -9.30
CA PHE A 65 -3.01 -2.67 -8.46
C PHE A 65 -2.76 -4.06 -9.06
N GLU A 66 -2.97 -4.22 -10.36
CA GLU A 66 -2.70 -5.48 -11.05
C GLU A 66 -1.21 -5.84 -11.04
N GLY A 67 -0.33 -4.85 -11.26
CA GLY A 67 1.12 -5.02 -11.16
C GLY A 67 1.54 -5.47 -9.77
N ALA A 68 1.05 -4.81 -8.72
CA ALA A 68 1.35 -5.17 -7.34
C ALA A 68 0.96 -6.63 -7.01
N ILE A 69 -0.22 -7.07 -7.45
CA ILE A 69 -0.68 -8.45 -7.23
C ILE A 69 0.22 -9.47 -7.94
N ARG A 70 0.71 -9.16 -9.15
CA ARG A 70 1.62 -10.03 -9.90
C ARG A 70 3.00 -10.16 -9.23
N GLU A 71 3.45 -9.10 -8.56
CA GLU A 71 4.75 -9.06 -7.87
C GLU A 71 4.74 -9.61 -6.43
N LEU A 72 3.55 -9.78 -5.83
CA LEU A 72 3.43 -10.32 -4.48
C LEU A 72 3.95 -11.76 -4.32
N PRO A 73 3.66 -12.74 -5.20
CA PRO A 73 4.12 -14.12 -5.00
C PRO A 73 5.65 -14.29 -4.95
N PRO A 74 6.45 -13.66 -5.84
CA PRO A 74 7.91 -13.66 -5.71
C PRO A 74 8.39 -13.08 -4.38
N TYR A 75 7.84 -11.93 -3.97
CA TYR A 75 8.20 -11.29 -2.71
C TYR A 75 7.82 -12.14 -1.50
N ALA A 76 6.62 -12.72 -1.52
CA ALA A 76 6.07 -13.49 -0.42
C ALA A 76 6.62 -14.92 -0.35
N ALA A 77 7.52 -15.33 -1.26
CA ALA A 77 8.07 -16.68 -1.34
C ALA A 77 6.99 -17.79 -1.33
N GLY A 78 5.82 -17.50 -1.93
CA GLY A 78 4.66 -18.41 -1.96
C GLY A 78 3.83 -18.47 -0.67
N TYR A 79 4.14 -17.65 0.36
CA TYR A 79 3.30 -17.53 1.55
C TYR A 79 2.10 -16.61 1.30
N GLU A 80 0.89 -17.09 1.62
CA GLU A 80 -0.33 -16.27 1.56
C GLU A 80 -0.31 -15.13 2.60
N ARG A 81 0.40 -15.33 3.72
CA ARG A 81 0.58 -14.35 4.80
C ARG A 81 1.99 -14.47 5.37
N ARG A 82 2.58 -13.34 5.77
CA ARG A 82 3.85 -13.33 6.49
C ARG A 82 3.69 -14.09 7.84
N PRO A 83 4.61 -15.01 8.18
CA PRO A 83 4.61 -15.71 9.48
C PRO A 83 4.78 -14.76 10.67
#